data_AF-A0A344PKX7-F1
#
_entry.id   AF-A0A344PKX7-F1
#
_cell.length_a   1.000
_cell.length_b   1.000
_cell.length_c   1.000
_cell.angle_alpha   90.00
_cell.angle_beta   90.00
_cell.angle_gamma   90.00
#
_symmetry.space_group_name_H-M   'P 1'
#
loop_
_entity.id
_entity.type
_entity.pdbx_description
1 polymer ?
#
loop_
_entity_poly.entity_id
_entity_poly.type
_entity_poly.pdbx_seq_one_letter_code
_entity_poly.pdbx_strand_id
1 'polypeptide(L)'
;MRMIDLDHIRRWSAQIAETDDPETEAGYLDTLDGETDALDIADRLIRSVLRDETMSEAASVEAKQLQARAKRYADRAARGRQVIGELLDAMQVRKIERPRATVSRTAGRTHADIVDPDAVPTQLCQIKRQPDATAIRKALEAGEDVPGAVLARGSDSISMRVA
;
A
#
# COMPACT_ATOMS: atom_id res chain seq x y z
N MET A 1 10.97 9.71 23.70
CA MET A 1 10.56 8.38 23.22
C MET A 1 11.47 7.37 23.90
N ARG A 2 11.02 6.70 24.97
CA ARG A 2 11.85 5.68 25.65
C ARG A 2 11.80 4.42 24.79
N MET A 3 12.95 4.04 24.26
CA MET A 3 13.12 2.82 23.47
C MET A 3 12.89 1.64 24.39
N ILE A 4 12.02 0.71 23.98
CA ILE A 4 11.73 -0.52 24.72
C ILE A 4 13.06 -1.29 24.87
N ASP A 5 13.40 -1.67 26.10
CA ASP A 5 14.65 -2.34 26.42
C ASP A 5 14.56 -3.84 26.08
N LEU A 6 14.95 -4.17 24.86
CA LEU A 6 14.85 -5.52 24.27
C LEU A 6 15.71 -6.55 25.01
N ASP A 7 16.77 -6.12 25.70
CA ASP A 7 17.62 -7.01 26.48
C ASP A 7 16.93 -7.45 27.78
N HIS A 8 16.04 -6.62 28.32
CA HIS A 8 15.22 -6.96 29.48
C HIS A 8 14.17 -8.02 29.12
N ILE A 9 13.47 -7.81 27.99
CA ILE A 9 12.46 -8.73 27.48
C ILE A 9 13.07 -10.10 27.14
N ARG A 10 14.27 -10.12 26.56
CA ARG A 10 15.00 -11.37 26.27
C ARG A 10 15.36 -12.14 27.53
N ARG A 11 15.81 -11.44 28.58
CA ARG A 11 16.17 -12.06 29.85
C ARG A 11 14.96 -12.71 30.52
N TRP A 12 13.81 -12.04 30.49
CA TRP A 12 12.54 -12.62 30.96
C TRP A 12 12.08 -13.78 30.08
N SER A 13 12.16 -13.68 28.75
CA SER A 13 11.79 -14.79 27.86
C SER A 13 12.61 -16.07 28.08
N ALA A 14 13.90 -15.94 28.42
CA ALA A 14 14.77 -17.08 28.71
C ALA A 14 14.43 -17.73 30.06
N GLN A 15 14.04 -16.92 31.05
CA GLN A 15 13.62 -17.40 32.37
C GLN A 15 12.26 -18.11 32.32
N ILE A 16 11.39 -17.69 31.40
CA ILE A 16 10.09 -18.32 31.11
C ILE A 16 10.27 -19.68 30.43
N ALA A 17 11.14 -19.75 29.42
CA ALA A 17 11.42 -20.99 28.68
C ALA A 17 12.06 -22.09 29.56
N GLU A 18 12.71 -21.73 30.66
CA GLU A 18 13.29 -22.69 31.62
C GLU A 18 12.22 -23.33 32.54
N THR A 19 10.99 -22.81 32.53
CA THR A 19 9.86 -23.27 33.36
C THR A 19 8.75 -23.97 32.52
N ASP A 20 8.94 -24.11 31.20
CA ASP A 20 7.93 -24.61 30.26
C ASP A 20 7.71 -26.15 30.36
N ASP A 21 6.88 -26.55 31.32
CA ASP A 21 6.05 -27.76 31.24
C ASP A 21 4.76 -27.39 30.46
N PRO A 22 4.31 -28.18 29.46
CA PRO A 22 3.08 -27.93 28.69
C PRO A 22 1.76 -27.91 29.51
N GLU A 23 1.80 -28.18 30.81
CA GLU A 23 0.73 -27.89 31.79
C GLU A 23 1.01 -26.60 32.58
N THR A 24 1.39 -25.52 31.90
CA THR A 24 1.83 -24.27 32.55
C THR A 24 0.79 -23.76 33.55
N GLU A 25 1.28 -23.70 34.79
CA GLU A 25 0.69 -23.24 36.03
C GLU A 25 -0.38 -22.15 35.83
N ALA A 26 -1.63 -22.48 36.21
CA ALA A 26 -2.71 -21.51 36.35
C ALA A 26 -2.31 -20.45 37.40
N GLY A 27 -1.63 -19.39 36.94
CA GLY A 27 -1.08 -18.36 37.81
C GLY A 27 0.13 -17.62 37.26
N TYR A 28 0.82 -18.13 36.22
CA TYR A 28 2.01 -17.45 35.66
C TYR A 28 1.68 -16.04 35.11
N LEU A 29 0.64 -15.94 34.29
CA LEU A 29 0.16 -14.66 33.75
C LEU A 29 -0.38 -13.74 34.85
N ASP A 30 -1.07 -14.29 35.85
CA ASP A 30 -1.58 -13.52 37.01
C ASP A 30 -0.45 -12.96 37.88
N THR A 31 0.62 -13.73 38.06
CA THR A 31 1.81 -13.31 38.81
C THR A 31 2.57 -12.23 38.05
N LEU A 32 2.73 -12.40 36.74
CA LEU A 32 3.38 -11.43 35.87
C LEU A 32 2.59 -10.11 35.80
N ASP A 33 1.26 -10.18 35.71
CA ASP A 33 0.40 -9.00 35.69
C ASP A 33 0.43 -8.27 37.05
N GLY A 34 0.38 -9.02 38.16
CA GLY A 34 0.50 -8.46 39.51
C GLY A 34 1.85 -7.75 39.77
N GLU A 35 2.91 -8.12 39.05
CA GLU A 35 4.23 -7.50 39.17
C GLU A 35 4.53 -6.41 38.13
N THR A 36 3.91 -6.44 36.94
CA THR A 36 4.37 -5.61 35.79
C THR A 36 3.29 -4.88 34.99
N ASP A 37 2.01 -4.89 35.41
CA ASP A 37 0.87 -4.25 34.72
C ASP A 37 0.81 -4.59 33.20
N ALA A 38 1.37 -5.73 32.81
CA ALA A 38 1.63 -6.05 31.42
C ALA A 38 0.33 -6.26 30.62
N LEU A 39 -0.71 -6.81 31.25
CA LEU A 39 -1.99 -7.05 30.62
C LEU A 39 -2.79 -5.75 30.47
N ASP A 40 -2.71 -4.85 31.45
CA ASP A 40 -3.31 -3.50 31.35
C ASP A 40 -2.73 -2.69 30.18
N ILE A 41 -1.42 -2.79 29.95
CA ILE A 41 -0.76 -2.16 28.80
C ILE A 41 -1.24 -2.82 27.50
N ALA A 42 -1.32 -4.15 27.45
CA ALA A 42 -1.82 -4.87 26.30
C ALA A 42 -3.26 -4.48 25.96
N ASP A 43 -4.14 -4.40 26.95
CA ASP A 43 -5.53 -3.97 26.81
C ASP A 43 -5.64 -2.54 26.26
N ARG A 44 -4.81 -1.62 26.77
CA ARG A 44 -4.77 -0.25 26.26
C ARG A 44 -4.32 -0.19 24.80
N LEU A 45 -3.33 -1.01 24.42
CA LEU A 45 -2.84 -1.10 23.05
C LEU A 45 -3.89 -1.70 22.12
N ILE A 46 -4.54 -2.79 22.53
CA ILE A 46 -5.63 -3.42 21.77
C ILE A 46 -6.76 -2.41 21.52
N ARG A 47 -7.19 -1.67 22.55
CA ARG A 47 -8.20 -0.61 22.39
C ARG A 47 -7.76 0.49 21.44
N SER A 48 -6.48 0.86 21.45
CA SER A 48 -5.93 1.86 20.51
C SER A 48 -5.96 1.33 19.08
N VAL A 49 -5.49 0.10 18.86
CA VAL A 49 -5.43 -0.48 17.52
C VAL A 49 -6.82 -0.64 16.92
N LEU A 50 -7.78 -1.17 17.68
CA LEU A 50 -9.16 -1.31 17.22
C LEU A 50 -9.80 0.05 16.87
N ARG A 51 -9.51 1.08 17.68
CA ARG A 51 -9.96 2.45 17.37
C ARG A 51 -9.33 2.94 16.07
N ASP A 52 -8.03 2.78 15.89
CA ASP A 52 -7.34 3.27 14.70
C ASP A 52 -7.77 2.52 13.43
N GLU A 53 -8.04 1.21 13.53
CA GLU A 53 -8.62 0.42 12.44
C GLU A 53 -10.00 0.94 12.03
N THR A 54 -10.91 1.16 12.98
CA THR A 54 -12.25 1.71 12.67
C THR A 54 -12.19 3.12 12.07
N MET A 55 -11.28 3.97 12.57
CA MET A 55 -11.09 5.32 12.03
C MET A 55 -10.48 5.28 10.63
N SER A 56 -9.54 4.37 10.38
CA SER A 56 -8.93 4.16 9.06
C SER A 56 -9.97 3.75 8.02
N GLU A 57 -10.87 2.83 8.38
CA GLU A 57 -11.98 2.41 7.52
C GLU A 57 -12.93 3.56 7.21
N ALA A 58 -13.34 4.33 8.24
CA ALA A 58 -14.21 5.49 8.05
C ALA A 58 -13.57 6.54 7.14
N ALA A 59 -12.29 6.86 7.37
CA ALA A 59 -11.53 7.80 6.53
C ALA A 59 -11.42 7.31 5.07
N SER A 60 -11.23 6.01 4.86
CA SER A 60 -11.19 5.40 3.52
C SER A 60 -12.52 5.55 2.78
N VAL A 61 -13.65 5.39 3.48
CA VAL A 61 -14.99 5.61 2.91
C VAL A 61 -15.18 7.07 2.51
N GLU A 62 -14.82 8.02 3.37
CA GLU A 62 -14.90 9.45 3.06
C GLU A 62 -14.00 9.84 1.88
N ALA A 63 -12.77 9.32 1.85
CA ALA A 63 -11.82 9.55 0.76
C ALA A 63 -12.39 9.08 -0.59
N LYS A 64 -13.02 7.89 -0.64
CA LYS A 64 -13.70 7.40 -1.85
C LYS A 64 -14.82 8.33 -2.30
N GLN A 65 -15.61 8.89 -1.38
CA GLN A 65 -16.66 9.85 -1.71
C GLN A 65 -16.10 11.16 -2.26
N LEU A 66 -15.04 11.68 -1.66
CA LEU A 66 -14.35 12.88 -2.13
C LEU A 66 -13.70 12.66 -3.51
N GLN A 67 -13.09 11.50 -3.73
CA GLN A 67 -12.53 11.13 -5.02
C GLN A 67 -13.61 11.03 -6.10
N ALA A 68 -14.77 10.45 -5.79
CA ALA A 68 -15.90 10.42 -6.70
C ALA A 68 -16.43 11.82 -7.03
N ARG A 69 -16.49 12.74 -6.05
CA ARG A 69 -16.83 14.15 -6.27
C ARG A 69 -15.79 14.85 -7.16
N ALA A 70 -14.51 14.66 -6.88
CA ALA A 70 -13.41 15.21 -7.65
C ALA A 70 -13.46 14.73 -9.11
N LYS A 71 -13.72 13.43 -9.34
CA LYS A 71 -13.90 12.87 -10.69
C LYS A 71 -15.04 13.54 -11.44
N ARG A 72 -16.20 13.76 -10.81
CA ARG A 72 -17.32 14.48 -11.45
C ARG A 72 -16.97 15.91 -11.87
N TYR A 73 -16.17 16.62 -11.08
CA TYR A 73 -15.69 17.95 -11.45
C TYR A 73 -14.67 17.89 -12.60
N ALA A 74 -13.76 16.92 -12.57
CA ALA A 74 -12.81 16.67 -13.66
C ALA A 74 -13.53 16.36 -14.97
N ASP A 75 -14.53 15.48 -14.96
CA ASP A 75 -15.32 15.12 -16.14
C ASP A 75 -16.10 16.33 -16.69
N ARG A 76 -16.65 17.17 -15.80
CA ARG A 76 -17.34 18.41 -16.20
C ARG A 76 -16.38 19.40 -16.84
N ALA A 77 -15.19 19.55 -16.27
CA ALA A 77 -14.15 20.41 -16.83
C ALA A 77 -13.64 19.88 -18.18
N ALA A 78 -13.50 18.56 -18.33
CA ALA A 78 -13.12 17.92 -19.59
C ALA A 78 -14.16 18.17 -20.69
N ARG A 79 -15.46 17.96 -20.40
CA ARG A 79 -16.55 18.30 -21.32
C ARG A 79 -16.55 19.78 -21.69
N GLY A 80 -16.33 20.66 -20.72
CA GLY A 80 -16.21 22.10 -20.98
C GLY A 80 -15.06 22.43 -21.93
N ARG A 81 -13.89 21.80 -21.76
CA ARG A 81 -12.75 21.97 -22.67
C ARG A 81 -13.05 21.44 -24.08
N GLN A 82 -13.75 20.31 -24.20
CA GLN A 82 -14.16 19.78 -25.49
C GLN A 82 -15.06 20.77 -26.24
N VAL A 83 -16.10 21.28 -25.57
CA VAL A 83 -17.02 22.28 -26.17
C VAL A 83 -16.28 23.57 -26.54
N ILE A 84 -15.33 24.02 -25.72
CA ILE A 84 -14.48 25.17 -26.07
C ILE A 84 -13.64 24.89 -27.32
N GLY A 85 -13.13 23.65 -27.47
CA GLY A 85 -12.44 23.20 -28.67
C GLY A 85 -13.32 23.23 -29.91
N GLU A 86 -14.54 22.68 -29.82
CA GLU A 86 -15.54 22.71 -30.89
C GLU A 86 -15.94 24.14 -31.27
N LEU A 87 -16.08 25.03 -30.27
CA LEU A 87 -16.35 26.45 -30.49
C LEU A 87 -15.21 27.14 -31.25
N LEU A 88 -13.94 26.88 -30.86
CA LEU A 88 -12.77 27.39 -31.57
C LEU A 88 -12.70 26.90 -33.02
N ASP A 89 -13.07 25.63 -33.25
CA ASP A 89 -13.14 25.04 -34.58
C ASP A 89 -14.23 25.68 -35.43
N ALA A 90 -15.41 25.91 -34.87
CA ALA A 90 -16.52 26.60 -35.54
C ALA A 90 -16.16 28.05 -35.91
N MET A 91 -15.39 28.74 -35.06
CA MET A 91 -14.92 30.11 -35.34
C MET A 91 -13.66 30.15 -36.22
N GLN A 92 -13.03 29.00 -36.51
CA GLN A 92 -11.76 28.90 -37.25
C GLN A 92 -10.61 29.72 -36.63
N VAL A 93 -10.67 30.00 -35.32
CA VAL A 93 -9.66 30.78 -34.59
C VAL A 93 -8.86 29.84 -33.68
N ARG A 94 -7.54 29.94 -33.74
CA ARG A 94 -6.63 29.10 -32.94
C ARG A 94 -6.41 29.60 -31.51
N LYS A 95 -6.67 30.89 -31.23
CA LYS A 95 -6.39 31.54 -29.96
C LYS A 95 -7.44 32.58 -29.63
N ILE A 96 -7.98 32.53 -28.41
CA ILE A 96 -8.86 33.58 -27.85
C ILE A 96 -8.31 34.02 -26.51
N GLU A 97 -8.11 35.32 -26.37
CA GLU A 97 -7.74 35.96 -25.10
C GLU A 97 -8.99 36.54 -24.45
N ARG A 98 -9.35 36.03 -23.26
CA ARG A 98 -10.46 36.55 -22.45
C ARG A 98 -9.93 36.98 -21.08
N PRO A 99 -10.62 37.89 -20.36
CA PRO A 99 -10.16 38.41 -19.07
C PRO A 99 -9.88 37.36 -17.98
N ARG A 100 -10.46 36.16 -18.09
CA ARG A 100 -10.29 35.07 -17.12
C ARG A 100 -9.31 33.99 -17.55
N ALA A 101 -9.03 33.86 -18.84
CA ALA A 101 -8.14 32.84 -19.39
C ALA A 101 -7.86 33.09 -20.88
N THR A 102 -6.65 32.76 -21.30
CA THR A 102 -6.29 32.62 -22.71
C THR A 102 -6.46 31.17 -23.12
N VAL A 103 -7.29 30.92 -24.13
CA VAL A 103 -7.52 29.58 -24.68
C VAL A 103 -6.81 29.49 -26.03
N SER A 104 -5.83 28.61 -26.14
CA SER A 104 -5.18 28.27 -27.40
C SER A 104 -5.39 26.80 -27.74
N ARG A 105 -5.71 26.51 -29.00
CA ARG A 105 -5.77 25.15 -29.52
C ARG A 105 -4.41 24.79 -30.12
N THR A 106 -3.74 23.84 -29.47
CA THR A 106 -2.49 23.24 -29.97
C THR A 106 -2.84 21.96 -30.72
N ALA A 107 -2.20 21.73 -31.86
CA ALA A 107 -2.36 20.46 -32.59
C ALA A 107 -1.97 19.28 -31.69
N GLY A 108 -2.76 18.21 -31.71
CA GLY A 108 -2.45 16.98 -30.99
C GLY A 108 -1.09 16.46 -31.43
N ARG A 109 -0.26 16.03 -30.46
CA ARG A 109 1.01 15.38 -30.78
C ARG A 109 0.72 14.06 -31.49
N THR A 110 1.37 13.83 -32.63
CA THR A 110 1.39 12.53 -33.29
C THR A 110 1.99 11.51 -32.32
N HIS A 111 1.23 10.45 -32.02
CA HIS A 111 1.70 9.28 -31.30
C HIS A 111 1.60 8.08 -32.25
N ALA A 112 2.54 7.15 -32.12
CA ALA A 112 2.48 5.90 -32.87
C ALA A 112 1.52 4.96 -32.14
N ASP A 113 0.35 4.74 -32.70
CA ASP A 113 -0.52 3.64 -32.28
C ASP A 113 0.06 2.33 -32.83
N ILE A 114 0.49 1.46 -31.93
CA ILE A 114 1.00 0.12 -32.29
C ILE A 114 -0.23 -0.79 -32.45
N VAL A 115 -0.68 -0.93 -33.69
CA VAL A 115 -1.87 -1.74 -34.06
C VAL A 115 -1.60 -3.24 -33.92
N ASP A 116 -0.34 -3.67 -34.08
CA ASP A 116 0.09 -5.05 -33.93
C ASP A 116 1.49 -5.09 -33.27
N PRO A 117 1.61 -5.56 -32.02
CA PRO A 117 2.89 -5.67 -31.30
C PRO A 117 3.88 -6.68 -31.93
N ASP A 118 3.40 -7.70 -32.64
CA ASP A 118 4.23 -8.78 -33.18
C ASP A 118 4.81 -8.43 -34.57
N ALA A 119 4.19 -7.48 -35.26
CA ALA A 119 4.71 -6.89 -36.49
C ALA A 119 5.73 -5.77 -36.24
N VAL A 120 5.92 -5.32 -34.99
CA VAL A 120 6.91 -4.30 -34.65
C VAL A 120 8.31 -4.92 -34.69
N PRO A 121 9.26 -4.34 -35.45
CA PRO A 121 10.64 -4.80 -35.44
C PRO A 121 11.19 -4.86 -34.02
N THR A 122 11.83 -5.98 -33.66
CA THR A 122 12.40 -6.22 -32.31
C THR A 122 13.38 -5.13 -31.87
N GLN A 123 13.91 -4.33 -32.80
CA GLN A 123 14.75 -3.15 -32.56
C GLN A 123 14.03 -2.03 -31.79
N LEU A 124 12.69 -1.96 -31.86
CA LEU A 124 11.87 -0.95 -31.18
C LEU A 124 11.15 -1.52 -29.94
N CYS A 125 11.35 -2.80 -29.64
CA CYS A 125 10.74 -3.47 -28.50
C CYS A 125 11.65 -3.37 -27.27
N GLN A 126 11.14 -2.83 -26.16
CA GLN A 126 11.82 -2.89 -24.87
C GLN A 126 11.59 -4.27 -24.22
N ILE A 127 12.62 -5.11 -24.20
CA ILE A 127 12.57 -6.41 -23.52
C ILE A 127 12.79 -6.19 -22.01
N LYS A 128 11.71 -6.22 -21.22
CA LYS A 128 11.78 -6.20 -19.75
C LYS A 128 11.98 -7.63 -19.23
N ARG A 129 13.22 -7.99 -18.87
CA ARG A 129 13.51 -9.25 -18.17
C ARG A 129 13.20 -9.08 -16.68
N GLN A 130 11.99 -9.47 -16.27
CA GLN A 130 11.61 -9.48 -14.86
C GLN A 130 11.94 -10.86 -14.24
N PRO A 131 12.71 -10.91 -13.13
CA PRO A 131 12.87 -12.14 -12.37
C PRO A 131 11.53 -12.56 -11.76
N ASP A 132 11.12 -13.81 -12.01
CA ASP A 132 9.92 -14.36 -11.40
C ASP A 132 10.23 -14.78 -9.96
N ALA A 133 9.87 -13.90 -9.01
CA ALA A 133 10.04 -14.12 -7.59
C ALA A 133 9.30 -15.37 -7.08
N THR A 134 8.26 -15.84 -7.77
CA THR A 134 7.52 -17.05 -7.37
C THR A 134 8.24 -18.34 -7.74
N ALA A 135 8.87 -18.37 -8.93
CA ALA A 135 9.72 -19.48 -9.35
C ALA A 135 11.02 -19.52 -8.51
N ILE A 136 11.60 -18.35 -8.23
CA ILE A 136 12.78 -18.24 -7.36
C ILE A 136 12.45 -18.71 -5.93
N ARG A 137 11.30 -18.33 -5.37
CA ARG A 137 10.86 -18.79 -4.05
C ARG A 137 10.67 -20.31 -4.01
N LYS A 138 10.05 -20.91 -5.03
CA LYS A 138 9.86 -22.37 -5.13
C LYS A 138 11.19 -23.12 -5.29
N ALA A 139 12.12 -22.59 -6.10
CA ALA A 139 13.45 -23.19 -6.28
C ALA A 139 14.28 -23.13 -4.98
N LEU A 140 14.23 -22.00 -4.27
CA LEU A 140 14.89 -21.84 -2.97
C LEU A 140 14.25 -22.68 -1.86
N GLU A 141 12.92 -22.84 -1.84
CA GLU A 141 12.22 -23.74 -0.91
C GLU A 141 12.47 -25.23 -1.24
N ALA A 142 12.74 -25.57 -2.50
CA ALA A 142 13.09 -26.91 -2.96
C ALA A 142 14.58 -27.27 -2.78
N GLY A 143 15.39 -26.33 -2.26
CA GLY A 143 16.81 -26.56 -1.97
C GLY A 143 17.75 -26.37 -3.17
N GLU A 144 17.30 -25.77 -4.27
CA GLU A 144 18.17 -25.31 -5.35
C GLU A 144 18.67 -23.88 -5.08
N ASP A 145 19.99 -23.71 -5.01
CA ASP A 145 20.62 -22.40 -4.83
C ASP A 145 20.42 -21.52 -6.06
N VAL A 146 19.60 -20.47 -5.93
CA VAL A 146 19.48 -19.40 -6.94
C VAL A 146 20.49 -18.30 -6.60
N PRO A 147 21.55 -18.10 -7.41
CA PRO A 147 22.52 -17.04 -7.16
C PRO A 147 21.83 -15.66 -7.21
N GLY A 148 21.74 -15.00 -6.05
CA GLY A 148 21.17 -13.65 -5.90
C GLY A 148 19.85 -13.57 -5.14
N ALA A 149 19.32 -14.67 -4.61
CA ALA A 149 18.09 -14.64 -3.81
C ALA A 149 18.29 -15.40 -2.49
N VAL A 150 18.00 -14.72 -1.37
CA VAL A 150 18.10 -15.27 -0.01
C VAL A 150 16.70 -15.35 0.56
N LEU A 151 16.35 -16.49 1.17
CA LEU A 151 15.12 -16.63 1.94
C LEU A 151 15.24 -15.80 3.23
N ALA A 152 14.69 -14.59 3.19
CA ALA A 152 14.52 -13.77 4.38
C ALA A 152 13.16 -14.09 5.01
N ARG A 153 13.14 -14.54 6.26
CA ARG A 153 11.90 -14.65 7.05
C ARG A 153 11.42 -13.24 7.38
N GLY A 154 10.23 -12.88 6.89
CA GLY A 154 9.55 -11.63 7.25
C GLY A 154 9.20 -11.59 8.74
N SER A 155 8.93 -10.40 9.26
CA SER A 155 8.46 -10.23 10.64
C SER A 155 7.17 -11.01 10.89
N ASP A 156 7.09 -11.72 12.01
CA ASP A 156 5.88 -12.44 12.41
C ASP A 156 4.71 -11.46 12.58
N SER A 157 3.56 -11.77 11.96
CA SER A 157 2.37 -10.92 12.00
C SER A 157 1.44 -11.31 13.15
N ILE A 158 0.93 -10.33 13.89
CA ILE A 158 -0.07 -10.54 14.94
C ILE A 158 -1.46 -10.48 14.31
N SER A 159 -2.32 -11.47 14.61
CA SER A 159 -3.73 -11.48 14.20
C SER A 159 -4.61 -11.24 15.42
N MET A 160 -5.35 -10.14 15.41
CA MET A 160 -6.37 -9.84 16.42
C MET A 160 -7.74 -10.17 15.83
N ARG A 161 -8.56 -10.91 16.58
CA ARG A 161 -9.95 -11.21 16.22
C ARG A 161 -10.85 -10.71 17.35
N VAL A 162 -11.79 -9.85 17.01
CA VAL A 162 -12.84 -9.41 17.93
C VAL A 162 -13.95 -10.48 17.92
N ALA A 163 -14.35 -10.95 19.10
CA ALA A 163 -15.44 -11.92 19.27
C ALA A 163 -16.82 -11.24 19.17
#